data_AF-A0A6C0Y7U4-F1
#
_entry.id   AF-A0A6C0Y7U4-F1
#
_cell.length_a   1.000
_cell.length_b   1.000
_cell.length_c   1.000
_cell.angle_alpha   90.00
_cell.angle_beta   90.00
_cell.angle_gamma   90.00
#
_symmetry.space_group_name_H-M   'P 1'
#
loop_
_entity.id
_entity.type
_entity.pdbx_description
1 polymer ?
#
loop_
_entity_poly.entity_id
_entity_poly.type
_entity_poly.pdbx_seq_one_letter_code
_entity_poly.pdbx_strand_id
1 'polypeptide(L)'
;MKNFKLLPLLFASLFVGCGTVGNMVIQDQTLEQKAAFALNTTSDKVAISNRQGSIDGTINFVATVGKKSHQCYITTVGGAISSQAVCSGSNSVKQSSDKQCNALLKAAGRC
;
A
#
# COMPACT_ATOMS: atom_id res chain seq x y z
N MET A 1 58.54 24.31 20.17
CA MET A 1 57.76 24.90 21.29
C MET A 1 57.12 26.19 20.81
N LYS A 2 55.79 26.25 20.66
CA LYS A 2 54.92 27.39 21.02
C LYS A 2 53.51 27.29 20.41
N ASN A 3 52.56 27.02 21.30
CA ASN A 3 51.15 27.47 21.37
C ASN A 3 50.13 27.06 20.29
N PHE A 4 49.49 25.93 20.55
CA PHE A 4 48.07 25.81 20.91
C PHE A 4 47.23 27.10 20.77
N LYS A 5 46.36 27.14 19.75
CA LYS A 5 45.16 27.99 19.75
C LYS A 5 43.95 27.11 19.44
N LEU A 6 43.14 26.94 20.47
CA LEU A 6 41.75 26.49 20.43
C LEU A 6 40.88 27.49 19.65
N LEU A 7 39.75 26.96 19.16
CA LEU A 7 38.46 27.61 18.89
C LEU A 7 38.23 28.19 17.46
N PRO A 8 37.02 28.08 16.85
CA PRO A 8 35.77 27.46 17.32
C PRO A 8 35.25 26.31 16.44
N LEU A 9 34.60 25.40 17.16
CA LEU A 9 33.51 24.54 16.78
C LEU A 9 32.46 25.29 15.92
N LEU A 10 32.52 25.17 14.59
CA LEU A 10 31.39 25.50 13.72
C LEU A 10 30.71 24.19 13.34
N PHE A 11 29.87 23.72 14.26
CA PHE A 11 28.91 22.64 14.02
C PHE A 11 27.88 23.18 13.02
N ALA A 12 28.23 23.18 11.74
CA ALA A 12 27.25 23.31 10.67
C ALA A 12 26.51 21.98 10.61
N SER A 13 25.59 21.77 11.54
CA SER A 13 24.45 20.89 11.33
C SER A 13 23.68 21.48 10.15
N LEU A 14 24.12 21.11 8.95
CA LEU A 14 23.27 21.06 7.78
C LEU A 14 22.11 20.17 8.22
N PHE A 15 21.03 20.82 8.66
CA PHE A 15 19.71 20.25 8.58
C PHE A 15 19.53 19.91 7.10
N VAL A 16 19.93 18.69 6.73
CA VAL A 16 19.36 17.98 5.60
C VAL A 16 17.94 17.69 6.05
N GLY A 17 17.11 18.74 6.05
CA GLY A 17 15.68 18.60 5.92
C GLY A 17 15.49 18.01 4.54
N CYS A 18 15.61 16.68 4.45
CA CYS A 18 14.97 15.93 3.39
C CYS A 18 13.48 16.26 3.57
N GLY A 19 13.02 17.29 2.86
CA GLY A 19 11.60 17.56 2.72
C GLY A 19 11.02 16.31 2.11
N THR A 20 10.48 15.43 2.95
CA THR A 20 9.69 14.29 2.50
C THR A 20 8.44 14.88 1.92
N VAL A 21 8.49 15.21 0.62
CA VAL A 21 7.33 15.57 -0.16
C VAL A 21 6.40 14.37 -0.11
N GLY A 22 5.43 14.42 0.79
CA GLY A 22 4.02 14.03 0.59
C GLY A 22 3.70 12.63 0.06
N ASN A 23 4.64 11.75 -0.16
CA ASN A 23 4.37 10.34 -0.41
C ASN A 23 4.50 9.64 0.93
N MET A 24 3.48 9.80 1.77
CA MET A 24 3.26 8.87 2.87
C MET A 24 2.98 7.53 2.18
N VAL A 25 4.05 6.79 1.88
CA VAL A 25 3.98 5.41 1.43
C VAL A 25 3.36 4.69 2.61
N ILE A 26 2.04 4.64 2.62
CA ILE A 26 1.28 3.88 3.58
C ILE A 26 1.87 2.48 3.51
N GLN A 27 2.49 2.10 4.63
CA GLN A 27 3.27 0.88 4.71
C GLN A 27 2.29 -0.26 4.55
N ASP A 28 2.63 -1.24 3.72
CA ASP A 28 1.73 -2.36 3.44
C ASP A 28 1.31 -3.06 4.74
N GLN A 29 2.19 -3.10 5.75
CA GLN A 29 1.90 -3.57 7.11
C GLN A 29 0.64 -2.92 7.74
N THR A 30 0.44 -1.61 7.54
CA THR A 30 -0.73 -0.91 8.06
C THR A 30 -2.01 -1.29 7.30
N LEU A 31 -1.89 -1.53 5.98
CA LEU A 31 -3.01 -2.00 5.15
C LEU A 31 -3.36 -3.46 5.48
N GLU A 32 -2.35 -4.31 5.66
CA GLU A 32 -2.50 -5.69 6.07
C GLU A 32 -3.22 -5.80 7.42
N GLN A 33 -2.80 -5.03 8.43
CA GLN A 33 -3.47 -5.02 9.74
C GLN A 33 -4.94 -4.58 9.64
N LYS A 34 -5.21 -3.53 8.87
CA LYS A 34 -6.58 -2.99 8.70
C LYS A 34 -7.46 -3.98 7.93
N ALA A 35 -6.92 -4.60 6.88
CA ALA A 35 -7.61 -5.60 6.08
C ALA A 35 -7.80 -6.91 6.86
N ALA A 36 -6.83 -7.32 7.66
CA ALA A 36 -6.91 -8.48 8.53
C ALA A 36 -8.07 -8.36 9.52
N PHE A 37 -8.21 -7.17 10.15
CA PHE A 37 -9.34 -6.87 11.01
C PHE A 37 -10.68 -6.96 10.25
N ALA A 38 -10.77 -6.34 9.07
CA ALA A 38 -11.99 -6.35 8.26
C ALA A 38 -12.37 -7.75 7.72
N LEU A 39 -11.39 -8.60 7.46
CA LEU A 39 -11.56 -9.94 6.90
C LEU A 39 -11.57 -11.05 7.98
N ASN A 40 -11.54 -10.68 9.26
CA ASN A 40 -11.50 -11.61 10.39
C ASN A 40 -10.36 -12.65 10.24
N THR A 41 -9.16 -12.16 9.98
CA THR A 41 -7.93 -12.93 9.83
C THR A 41 -6.76 -12.20 10.50
N THR A 42 -5.54 -12.71 10.34
CA THR A 42 -4.31 -12.10 10.85
C THR A 42 -3.50 -11.46 9.73
N SER A 43 -2.73 -10.42 10.05
CA SER A 43 -1.93 -9.63 9.09
C SER A 43 -0.98 -10.50 8.26
N ASP A 44 -0.39 -11.54 8.86
CA ASP A 44 0.53 -12.49 8.19
C ASP A 44 -0.15 -13.37 7.13
N LYS A 45 -1.48 -13.39 7.10
CA LYS A 45 -2.28 -14.15 6.12
C LYS A 45 -2.84 -13.27 5.02
N VAL A 46 -2.59 -11.96 5.05
CA VAL A 46 -3.09 -10.99 4.08
C VAL A 46 -1.95 -10.57 3.15
N ALA A 47 -2.14 -10.77 1.85
CA ALA A 47 -1.26 -10.21 0.82
C ALA A 47 -1.93 -8.99 0.17
N ILE A 48 -1.24 -7.87 0.13
CA ILE A 48 -1.73 -6.63 -0.50
C ILE A 48 -1.24 -6.57 -1.95
N SER A 49 -2.14 -6.24 -2.88
CA SER A 49 -1.82 -6.05 -4.29
C SER A 49 -2.68 -4.93 -4.91
N ASN A 50 -2.32 -4.50 -6.12
CA ASN A 50 -3.09 -3.54 -6.93
C ASN A 50 -3.52 -2.28 -6.14
N ARG A 51 -2.55 -1.65 -5.48
CA ARG A 51 -2.76 -0.43 -4.68
C ARG A 51 -2.92 0.77 -5.60
N GLN A 52 -3.99 1.53 -5.39
CA GLN A 52 -4.29 2.76 -6.11
C GLN A 52 -4.76 3.83 -5.11
N GLY A 53 -3.92 4.84 -4.92
CA GLY A 53 -4.28 6.04 -4.17
C GLY A 53 -4.99 7.06 -5.06
N SER A 54 -6.07 7.61 -4.57
CA SER A 54 -6.85 8.66 -5.21
C SER A 54 -6.61 10.01 -4.51
N ILE A 55 -6.75 11.10 -5.27
CA ILE A 55 -6.55 12.49 -4.80
C ILE A 55 -7.55 12.94 -3.71
N ASP A 56 -8.67 12.22 -3.56
CA ASP A 56 -9.66 12.39 -2.51
C ASP A 56 -9.23 11.79 -1.15
N GLY A 57 -8.02 11.22 -1.08
CA GLY A 57 -7.50 10.54 0.11
C GLY A 57 -7.99 9.09 0.24
N THR A 58 -8.70 8.55 -0.75
CA THR A 58 -9.11 7.14 -0.76
C THR A 58 -7.99 6.26 -1.33
N ILE A 59 -7.66 5.17 -0.66
CA ILE A 59 -6.70 4.18 -1.17
C ILE A 59 -7.43 2.86 -1.37
N ASN A 60 -7.54 2.48 -2.63
CA ASN A 60 -8.08 1.21 -3.06
C ASN A 60 -6.94 0.18 -3.13
N PHE A 61 -7.19 -1.04 -2.69
CA PHE A 61 -6.21 -2.13 -2.75
C PHE A 61 -6.92 -3.47 -2.75
N VAL A 62 -6.22 -4.50 -3.20
CA VAL A 62 -6.71 -5.88 -3.18
C VAL A 62 -6.04 -6.64 -2.06
N ALA A 63 -6.83 -7.14 -1.12
CA ALA A 63 -6.37 -8.02 -0.05
C ALA A 63 -6.67 -9.47 -0.43
N THR A 64 -5.64 -10.30 -0.52
CA THR A 64 -5.75 -11.73 -0.79
C THR A 64 -5.50 -12.52 0.48
N VAL A 65 -6.44 -13.38 0.85
CA VAL A 65 -6.34 -14.29 1.99
C VAL A 65 -6.51 -15.72 1.48
N GLY A 66 -5.41 -16.47 1.47
CA GLY A 66 -5.36 -17.80 0.87
C GLY A 66 -5.68 -17.76 -0.63
N LYS A 67 -6.84 -18.30 -1.04
CA LYS A 67 -7.32 -18.31 -2.44
C LYS A 67 -8.41 -17.27 -2.73
N LYS A 68 -8.74 -16.41 -1.77
CA LYS A 68 -9.83 -15.43 -1.89
C LYS A 68 -9.24 -14.04 -2.00
N SER A 69 -9.68 -13.29 -3.01
CA SER A 69 -9.27 -11.89 -3.20
C SER A 69 -10.45 -10.96 -2.95
N HIS A 70 -10.18 -9.91 -2.17
CA HIS A 70 -11.15 -8.92 -1.70
C HIS A 70 -10.72 -7.53 -2.16
N GLN A 71 -11.62 -6.79 -2.81
CA GLN A 71 -11.41 -5.37 -3.08
C GLN A 71 -11.64 -4.62 -1.77
N CYS A 72 -10.62 -3.92 -1.29
CA CYS A 72 -10.69 -3.12 -0.08
C CYS A 72 -10.38 -1.66 -0.39
N TYR A 73 -10.89 -0.77 0.45
CA TYR A 73 -10.46 0.62 0.44
C TYR A 73 -10.34 1.17 1.86
N ILE A 74 -9.49 2.17 2.02
CA ILE A 74 -9.40 3.00 3.22
C ILE A 74 -9.52 4.46 2.81
N THR A 75 -10.00 5.29 3.72
CA THR A 75 -9.93 6.74 3.58
C THR A 75 -8.88 7.30 4.51
N THR A 76 -8.11 8.25 3.98
CA THR A 76 -7.09 9.00 4.70
C THR A 76 -7.53 10.44 4.85
N VAL A 77 -7.25 11.05 5.99
CA VAL A 77 -7.54 12.47 6.27
C VAL A 77 -6.22 13.14 6.61
N GLY A 78 -5.84 14.18 5.86
CA GLY A 78 -4.56 14.86 6.04
C GLY A 78 -3.34 13.94 5.82
N GLY A 79 -3.47 12.90 4.99
CA GLY A 79 -2.43 11.90 4.72
C GLY A 79 -2.35 10.76 5.74
N ALA A 80 -3.00 10.87 6.90
CA ALA A 80 -3.00 9.81 7.91
C ALA A 80 -4.16 8.82 7.70
N ILE A 81 -3.89 7.51 7.87
CA ILE A 81 -4.95 6.49 7.85
C ILE A 81 -5.85 6.68 9.07
N SER A 82 -7.02 7.25 8.83
CA SER A 82 -7.97 7.58 9.89
C SER A 82 -9.02 6.49 10.08
N SER A 83 -9.30 5.70 9.03
CA SER A 83 -10.42 4.75 9.01
C SER A 83 -9.98 3.29 9.12
N GLN A 84 -10.92 2.41 9.50
CA GLN A 84 -10.79 0.96 9.32
C GLN A 84 -10.93 0.62 7.82
N ALA A 85 -10.35 -0.50 7.36
CA ALA A 85 -10.52 -0.92 5.96
C ALA A 85 -11.94 -1.44 5.74
N VAL A 86 -12.55 -1.05 4.63
CA VAL A 86 -13.80 -1.62 4.15
C VAL A 86 -13.45 -2.59 3.04
N CYS A 87 -13.81 -3.86 3.21
CA CYS A 87 -13.52 -4.90 2.23
C CYS A 87 -14.82 -5.49 1.68
N SER A 88 -14.82 -5.75 0.37
CA SER A 88 -15.89 -6.45 -0.34
C SER A 88 -15.90 -7.95 -0.02
N GLY A 89 -16.98 -8.64 -0.39
CA GLY A 89 -17.17 -10.07 -0.17
C GLY A 89 -16.08 -10.95 -0.79
N SER A 90 -16.07 -12.24 -0.43
CA SER A 90 -15.10 -13.21 -0.98
C SER A 90 -15.14 -13.26 -2.51
N ASN A 91 -13.98 -13.22 -3.16
CA ASN A 91 -13.81 -13.28 -4.62
C ASN A 91 -14.42 -12.10 -5.40
N SER A 92 -14.54 -10.94 -4.75
CA SER A 92 -14.99 -9.70 -5.44
C SER A 92 -14.01 -9.23 -6.50
N VAL A 93 -12.75 -9.66 -6.40
CA VAL A 93 -11.75 -9.48 -7.45
C VAL A 93 -11.57 -10.82 -8.13
N LYS A 94 -12.08 -10.95 -9.36
CA LYS A 94 -11.77 -12.10 -10.20
C LYS A 94 -10.27 -12.11 -10.43
N GLN A 95 -9.56 -13.01 -9.75
CA GLN A 95 -8.19 -13.32 -10.10
C GLN A 95 -8.24 -13.82 -11.54
N SER A 96 -7.72 -13.03 -12.47
CA SER A 96 -7.71 -13.30 -13.90
C SER A 96 -6.78 -14.48 -14.20
N SER A 97 -7.17 -15.67 -13.76
CA SER A 97 -6.59 -16.95 -14.19
C SER A 97 -7.56 -17.73 -15.07
N ASP A 98 -8.81 -17.28 -15.21
CA ASP A 98 -9.60 -17.68 -16.35
C ASP A 98 -9.17 -16.82 -17.53
N LYS A 99 -8.25 -17.35 -18.33
CA LYS A 99 -8.31 -17.10 -19.77
C LYS A 99 -9.71 -17.55 -20.21
N GLN A 100 -10.72 -16.71 -20.02
CA GLN A 100 -12.03 -16.93 -20.60
C GLN A 100 -11.78 -16.86 -22.10
N CYS A 101 -11.64 -18.04 -22.69
CA CYS A 101 -11.57 -18.27 -24.11
C CYS A 101 -12.89 -17.76 -24.70
N ASN A 102 -12.93 -16.46 -25.00
CA ASN A 102 -14.10 -15.81 -25.57
C ASN A 102 -14.34 -16.42 -26.95
N ALA A 103 -15.59 -16.43 -27.42
CA ALA A 103 -15.97 -17.02 -28.71
C ALA A 103 -15.09 -16.55 -29.88
N LEU A 104 -14.62 -15.30 -29.83
CA LEU A 104 -13.68 -14.75 -30.81
C LEU A 104 -12.29 -15.40 -30.77
N LEU A 105 -11.74 -15.64 -29.57
CA LEU A 105 -10.44 -16.30 -29.40
C LEU A 105 -10.51 -17.78 -29.76
N LYS A 106 -11.66 -18.44 -29.51
CA LYS A 106 -11.96 -19.82 -29.91
C LYS A 106 -12.06 -19.95 -31.44
N ALA A 107 -12.75 -19.01 -32.09
CA ALA A 107 -12.82 -18.98 -33.56
C ALA A 107 -11.45 -18.74 -34.21
N ALA A 108 -10.53 -18.06 -33.50
CA ALA A 108 -9.18 -17.77 -33.96
C ALA A 108 -8.14 -18.86 -33.64
N GLY A 109 -8.51 -19.95 -32.95
CA GLY A 109 -7.58 -21.03 -32.55
C GLY A 109 -6.45 -20.58 -31.62
N ARG A 110 -6.64 -19.48 -30.88
CA ARG A 110 -5.66 -18.93 -29.91
C ARG A 110 -5.96 -19.36 -28.48
N CYS A 111 -7.00 -20.15 -28.36
CA CYS A 111 -7.39 -21.11 -27.35
C CYS A 111 -8.20 -22.18 -28.11
#